data_AF-A0A971JDL3-F1
#
_entry.id   AF-A0A971JDL3-F1
#
_cell.length_a   1.000
_cell.length_b   1.000
_cell.length_c   1.000
_cell.angle_alpha   90.00
_cell.angle_beta   90.00
_cell.angle_gamma   90.00
#
_symmetry.space_group_name_H-M   'P 1'
#
loop_
_entity.id
_entity.type
_entity.pdbx_description
1 polymer ?
#
loop_
_entity_poly.entity_id
_entity_poly.type
_entity_poly.pdbx_seq_one_letter_code
_entity_poly.pdbx_strand_id
1 'polypeptide(L)'
;MNEKYLKKIEYDKIVALLTDYADSEPGKLYIERITPSTDYNTIRSNLNELESVMYFIKAKGKPNFEGLNDVDQIIKRLSLKGVLNNKELLVIKDNSYLARKVF
;
A
#
# COMPACT_ATOMS: atom_id res chain seq x y z
N MET A 1 -17.38 1.69 12.34
CA MET A 1 -18.26 1.76 11.15
C MET A 1 -19.28 0.62 11.23
N ASN A 2 -20.50 0.78 10.72
CA ASN A 2 -21.52 -0.27 10.82
C ASN A 2 -21.55 -1.13 9.54
N GLU A 3 -21.23 -2.42 9.68
CA GLU A 3 -21.09 -3.41 8.59
C GLU A 3 -22.35 -3.54 7.73
N LYS A 4 -23.54 -3.38 8.31
CA LYS A 4 -24.81 -3.46 7.59
C LYS A 4 -24.92 -2.36 6.52
N TYR A 5 -24.40 -1.16 6.81
CA TYR A 5 -24.39 -0.08 5.84
C TYR A 5 -23.31 -0.27 4.79
N LEU A 6 -22.12 -0.75 5.17
CA LEU A 6 -21.05 -1.06 4.22
C LEU A 6 -21.49 -2.09 3.18
N LYS A 7 -22.20 -3.13 3.61
CA LYS A 7 -22.80 -4.12 2.70
C LYS A 7 -23.87 -3.50 1.79
N LYS A 8 -24.68 -2.57 2.31
CA LYS A 8 -25.73 -1.91 1.51
C LYS A 8 -25.16 -1.01 0.42
N ILE A 9 -24.02 -0.37 0.67
CA ILE A 9 -23.32 0.45 -0.34
C ILE A 9 -22.34 -0.36 -1.19
N GLU A 10 -22.33 -1.70 -1.02
CA GLU A 10 -21.46 -2.62 -1.75
C GLU A 10 -19.96 -2.23 -1.64
N TYR A 11 -19.54 -1.84 -0.43
CA TYR A 11 -18.17 -1.38 -0.18
C TYR A 11 -17.11 -2.44 -0.54
N ASP A 12 -17.43 -3.71 -0.38
CA ASP A 12 -16.62 -4.85 -0.79
C ASP A 12 -16.29 -4.81 -2.29
N LYS A 13 -17.21 -4.35 -3.15
CA LYS A 13 -16.95 -4.19 -4.59
C LYS A 13 -15.99 -3.04 -4.87
N ILE A 14 -16.06 -1.97 -4.08
CA ILE A 14 -15.11 -0.85 -4.18
C ILE A 14 -13.71 -1.31 -3.82
N VAL A 15 -13.57 -2.07 -2.72
CA VAL A 15 -12.29 -2.65 -2.31
C VAL A 15 -11.75 -3.58 -3.39
N ALA A 16 -12.57 -4.50 -3.92
CA ALA A 16 -12.17 -5.40 -5.00
C ALA A 16 -11.67 -4.66 -6.24
N LEU A 17 -12.42 -3.64 -6.68
CA LEU A 17 -12.02 -2.81 -7.83
C LEU A 17 -10.68 -2.12 -7.59
N LEU A 18 -10.46 -1.57 -6.39
CA LEU A 18 -9.19 -0.93 -6.05
C LEU A 18 -8.04 -1.93 -5.98
N THR A 19 -8.27 -3.14 -5.47
CA THR A 19 -7.27 -4.21 -5.41
C THR A 19 -6.79 -4.60 -6.80
N ASP A 20 -7.68 -4.63 -7.80
CA ASP A 20 -7.32 -4.90 -9.20
C ASP A 20 -6.39 -3.84 -9.81
N TYR A 21 -6.41 -2.60 -9.29
CA TYR A 21 -5.51 -1.52 -9.71
C TYR A 21 -4.16 -1.48 -8.98
N ALA A 22 -3.96 -2.31 -7.96
CA ALA A 22 -2.71 -2.36 -7.20
C ALA A 22 -1.67 -3.26 -7.87
N ASP A 23 -0.52 -2.68 -8.20
CA ASP A 23 0.57 -3.37 -8.90
C ASP A 23 1.50 -4.14 -7.96
N SER A 24 1.32 -4.03 -6.63
CA SER A 24 2.18 -4.66 -5.62
C SER A 24 1.39 -5.47 -4.61
N GLU A 25 1.98 -6.57 -4.13
CA GLU A 25 1.37 -7.41 -3.08
C GLU A 25 1.11 -6.64 -1.78
N PRO A 26 2.05 -5.80 -1.26
CA PRO A 26 1.76 -4.93 -0.12
C PRO A 26 0.61 -3.94 -0.40
N GLY A 27 0.50 -3.42 -1.62
CA GLY A 27 -0.57 -2.52 -2.02
C GLY A 27 -1.94 -3.20 -1.99
N LYS A 28 -2.04 -4.43 -2.52
CA LYS A 28 -3.26 -5.24 -2.46
C LYS A 28 -3.68 -5.52 -1.01
N LEU A 29 -2.74 -5.99 -0.19
CA LEU A 29 -2.99 -6.26 1.25
C LEU A 29 -3.41 -5.00 2.01
N TYR A 30 -2.87 -3.83 1.65
CA TYR A 30 -3.27 -2.56 2.24
C TYR A 30 -4.72 -2.23 1.86
N ILE A 31 -5.06 -2.29 0.57
CA ILE A 31 -6.41 -1.98 0.06
C ILE A 31 -7.46 -2.91 0.67
N GLU A 32 -7.18 -4.20 0.81
CA GLU A 32 -8.11 -5.15 1.43
C GLU A 32 -8.48 -4.81 2.88
N ARG A 33 -7.64 -4.04 3.56
CA ARG A 33 -7.80 -3.66 4.98
C ARG A 33 -8.36 -2.26 5.17
N ILE A 34 -8.57 -1.48 4.11
CA ILE A 34 -9.07 -0.11 4.25
C ILE A 34 -10.54 -0.12 4.69
N THR A 35 -10.88 0.85 5.53
CA THR A 35 -12.27 1.11 5.91
C THR A 35 -12.53 2.61 5.80
N PRO A 36 -13.77 3.04 5.53
CA PRO A 36 -14.07 4.46 5.44
C PRO A 36 -13.77 5.15 6.78
N SER A 37 -13.24 6.37 6.72
CA SER A 37 -13.09 7.22 7.91
C SER A 37 -14.30 8.13 8.06
N THR A 38 -14.65 8.47 9.29
CA THR A 38 -15.63 9.53 9.62
C THR A 38 -14.97 10.75 10.25
N ASP A 39 -13.66 10.70 10.50
CA ASP A 39 -12.92 11.81 11.08
C ASP A 39 -12.56 12.83 10.00
N TYR A 40 -13.01 14.07 10.18
CA TYR A 40 -12.84 15.14 9.20
C TYR A 40 -11.38 15.42 8.87
N ASN A 41 -10.50 15.45 9.89
CA ASN A 41 -9.09 15.76 9.70
C ASN A 41 -8.38 14.66 8.91
N THR A 42 -8.67 13.40 9.22
CA THR A 42 -8.18 12.23 8.49
C THR A 42 -8.64 12.26 7.03
N ILE A 43 -9.94 12.51 6.79
CA ILE A 43 -10.48 12.62 5.42
C ILE A 43 -9.77 13.72 4.64
N ARG A 44 -9.62 14.90 5.24
CA ARG A 44 -8.96 16.05 4.60
C ARG A 44 -7.49 15.75 4.29
N SER A 45 -6.78 15.11 5.21
CA SER A 45 -5.39 14.70 5.01
C SER A 45 -5.26 13.74 3.83
N ASN A 46 -6.09 12.69 3.80
CA ASN A 46 -6.07 11.68 2.73
C ASN A 46 -6.40 12.29 1.36
N LEU A 47 -7.35 13.24 1.30
CA LEU A 47 -7.70 13.93 0.05
C LEU A 47 -6.56 14.83 -0.45
N ASN A 48 -5.88 15.55 0.45
CA ASN A 48 -4.72 16.38 0.09
C ASN A 48 -3.55 15.52 -0.42
N GLU A 49 -3.32 14.36 0.21
CA GLU A 49 -2.32 13.39 -0.25
C GLU A 49 -2.68 12.86 -1.64
N LEU A 50 -3.95 12.50 -1.87
CA LEU A 50 -4.42 12.03 -3.17
C LEU A 50 -4.24 13.09 -4.28
N GLU A 51 -4.53 14.36 -4.00
CA GLU A 51 -4.32 15.46 -4.94
C GLU A 51 -2.84 15.59 -5.32
N SER A 52 -1.95 15.48 -4.33
CA SER A 52 -0.49 15.50 -4.54
C SER A 52 -0.03 14.34 -5.41
N VAL A 53 -0.57 13.13 -5.18
CA VAL A 53 -0.29 11.94 -5.99
C VAL A 53 -0.82 12.12 -7.42
N MET A 54 -2.02 12.66 -7.61
CA MET A 54 -2.57 12.94 -8.95
C MET A 54 -1.71 13.94 -9.72
N TYR A 55 -1.21 14.99 -9.05
CA TYR A 55 -0.28 15.94 -9.66
C TYR A 55 1.03 15.25 -10.07
N PHE A 56 1.60 14.42 -9.19
CA PHE A 56 2.80 13.66 -9.48
C PHE A 56 2.61 12.73 -10.68
N ILE A 57 1.51 11.96 -10.73
CA ILE A 57 1.22 11.04 -11.84
C ILE A 57 1.08 11.81 -13.16
N LYS A 58 0.42 12.97 -13.16
CA LYS A 58 0.30 13.82 -14.35
C LYS A 58 1.64 14.36 -14.82
N ALA A 59 2.52 14.72 -13.90
CA ALA A 59 3.81 15.34 -14.21
C ALA A 59 4.90 14.32 -14.61
N LYS A 60 4.97 13.18 -13.93
CA LYS A 60 6.05 12.18 -14.06
C LYS A 60 5.60 10.81 -14.58
N GLY A 61 4.29 10.58 -14.70
CA GLY A 61 3.72 9.28 -15.04
C GLY A 61 3.45 8.40 -13.81
N LYS A 62 2.75 7.28 -14.02
CA LYS A 62 2.44 6.31 -12.96
C LYS A 62 3.72 5.57 -12.55
N PRO A 63 4.11 5.57 -11.27
CA PRO A 63 5.21 4.75 -10.78
C PRO A 63 4.83 3.26 -10.86
N ASN A 64 5.79 2.40 -11.22
CA ASN A 64 5.59 0.96 -11.21
C ASN A 64 6.11 0.38 -9.88
N PHE A 65 5.23 -0.30 -9.14
CA PHE A 65 5.54 -0.97 -7.87
C PHE A 65 5.56 -2.51 -7.99
N GLU A 66 5.48 -3.04 -9.20
CA GLU A 66 5.59 -4.47 -9.46
C GLU A 66 6.90 -5.03 -8.89
N GLY A 67 6.79 -6.20 -8.24
CA GLY A 67 7.92 -6.84 -7.57
C GLY A 67 8.26 -6.29 -6.18
N LEU A 68 7.52 -5.29 -5.68
CA LEU A 68 7.63 -4.87 -4.27
C LEU A 68 7.05 -5.97 -3.36
N ASN A 69 7.88 -6.45 -2.44
CA ASN A 69 7.51 -7.53 -1.52
C ASN A 69 7.17 -7.00 -0.14
N ASP A 70 6.29 -7.71 0.57
CA ASP A 70 6.05 -7.48 2.00
C ASP A 70 7.29 -7.92 2.81
N VAL A 71 7.78 -7.02 3.67
CA VAL A 71 8.96 -7.21 4.50
C VAL A 71 8.65 -7.14 6.00
N ASP A 72 7.37 -7.08 6.39
CA ASP A 72 6.96 -6.97 7.80
C ASP A 72 7.54 -8.08 8.66
N GLN A 73 7.54 -9.32 8.17
CA GLN A 73 8.11 -10.46 8.89
C GLN A 73 9.63 -10.39 9.01
N ILE A 74 10.30 -9.83 8.00
CA ILE A 74 11.75 -9.61 8.00
C ILE A 74 12.09 -8.56 9.06
N ILE A 75 11.36 -7.43 9.06
CA ILE A 75 11.52 -6.34 10.03
C ILE A 75 11.29 -6.83 11.46
N LYS A 76 10.18 -7.54 11.72
CA LYS A 76 9.86 -8.07 13.06
C LYS A 76 10.98 -8.93 13.62
N ARG A 77 11.61 -9.76 12.79
CA ARG A 77 12.73 -10.59 13.22
C ARG A 77 13.99 -9.80 13.48
N LEU A 78 14.31 -8.82 12.63
CA LEU A 78 15.42 -7.90 12.86
C LEU A 78 15.26 -7.14 14.18
N SER A 79 14.03 -6.72 14.52
CA SER A 79 13.73 -6.07 15.81
C SER A 79 14.03 -6.97 17.01
N LEU A 80 13.96 -8.30 16.84
CA LEU A 80 14.32 -9.29 17.85
C LEU A 80 15.82 -9.67 17.80
N LYS A 81 16.66 -8.84 17.16
CA LYS A 81 18.09 -9.08 16.92
C LYS A 81 18.39 -10.35 16.10
N GLY A 82 17.43 -10.82 15.32
CA GLY A 82 17.63 -11.92 14.39
C GLY A 82 18.51 -11.53 13.21
N VAL A 83 19.00 -12.55 12.49
CA VAL A 83 19.84 -12.38 11.31
C VAL A 83 19.02 -12.68 10.04
N LEU A 84 19.35 -11.99 8.94
CA LEU A 84 18.76 -12.23 7.64
C LEU A 84 19.35 -13.49 7.00
N ASN A 85 18.49 -14.29 6.37
CA ASN A 85 18.96 -15.36 5.50
C ASN A 85 19.17 -14.84 4.06
N ASN A 86 19.77 -15.69 3.22
CA ASN A 86 20.08 -15.33 1.84
C ASN A 86 18.84 -14.91 1.02
N LYS A 87 17.67 -15.52 1.26
CA LYS A 87 16.44 -15.18 0.53
C LYS A 87 15.96 -13.78 0.90
N GLU A 88 16.00 -13.43 2.17
CA GLU A 88 15.56 -12.12 2.65
C GLU A 88 16.51 -11.00 2.26
N LEU A 89 17.82 -11.28 2.23
CA LEU A 89 18.79 -10.33 1.70
C LEU A 89 18.47 -9.97 0.24
N LEU A 90 18.07 -10.95 -0.58
CA LEU A 90 17.65 -10.70 -1.95
C LEU A 90 16.37 -9.85 -1.99
N VAL A 91 15.37 -10.18 -1.19
CA VAL A 91 14.12 -9.40 -1.08
C VAL A 91 14.40 -7.94 -0.70
N ILE A 92 15.25 -7.71 0.31
CA ILE A 92 15.62 -6.35 0.73
C ILE A 92 16.36 -5.61 -0.38
N LYS A 93 17.29 -6.28 -1.08
CA LYS A 93 18.01 -5.71 -2.22
C LYS A 93 17.06 -5.34 -3.37
N ASP A 94 16.09 -6.19 -3.70
CA ASP A 94 15.11 -5.94 -4.75
C ASP A 94 14.17 -4.77 -4.39
N ASN A 95 13.64 -4.75 -3.16
CA ASN A 95 12.83 -3.62 -2.67
C ASN A 95 13.64 -2.29 -2.66
N SER A 96 14.91 -2.34 -2.25
CA SER A 96 15.80 -1.16 -2.24
C SER A 96 16.07 -0.63 -3.65
N TYR A 97 16.21 -1.53 -4.63
CA TYR A 97 16.37 -1.15 -6.04
C TYR A 97 15.11 -0.46 -6.59
N LEU A 98 13.92 -0.96 -6.25
CA LEU A 98 12.65 -0.33 -6.62
C LEU A 98 12.49 1.05 -5.99
N ALA A 99 12.82 1.20 -4.71
CA ALA A 99 12.75 2.51 -4.03
C ALA A 99 13.56 3.58 -4.76
N ARG A 100 14.78 3.26 -5.21
CA ARG A 100 15.63 4.18 -5.99
C ARG A 100 15.07 4.53 -7.38
N LYS A 101 14.23 3.68 -7.96
CA LYS A 101 13.60 3.97 -9.27
C LYS A 101 12.39 4.89 -9.14
N VAL A 102 11.68 4.79 -8.01
CA VAL A 102 10.43 5.53 -7.78
C VAL A 102 10.67 6.90 -7.14
N PHE A 103 11.67 7.00 -6.26
CA PHE A 103 12.04 8.23 -5.53
C PHE A 103 13.35 8.81 -6.04
#